data_AF-A0A6J3FT29-F1
#
_entry.id   AF-A0A6J3FT29-F1
#
_cell.length_a   1.000
_cell.length_b   1.000
_cell.length_c   1.000
_cell.angle_alpha   90.00
_cell.angle_beta   90.00
_cell.angle_gamma   90.00
#
_symmetry.space_group_name_H-M   'P 1'
#
loop_
_entity.id
_entity.type
_entity.pdbx_description
1 polymer ?
#
loop_
_entity_poly.entity_id
_entity_poly.type
_entity_poly.pdbx_seq_one_letter_code
_entity_poly.pdbx_strand_id
1 'polypeptide(L)'
;MESDIIANLRCKLKEVEEERLKAAKYGLQLLESQNELQNQLDKCRNEMMTMTESYEQEKYTLQREVELKSRMLESLSSECEVIKQQQKIHLEKLEEQLSRSHGQEVNELKTKIEKLKVELDEARLSEKQLKHQIDHQKELLSCKSEELRVMSGRVQESMSSEMLALQIELTEMESMKTTLKEEVNELQYRQEQLELLITNLMRQVDRLKEEKEEREKEAVSYYNALEKARVANQDLQVQLDQALQQALDPNSKGNSLFAEVEDRRAAMERQLISMKVKYQSLKKQNVFNREQMQRMKLQIATLLQMKGSQTEFEQQERLLAMLEQKNGEIKHLLGEIRNLEKFKNLYESMESKPAVHSGALEDNTYYTDLLQMKLDNLNKENESTKGELSIQRMKALFESQRSLDLERKLFANERCLQLSESENMKLRAQLEELKLKYEPEETVEVPVLKKRREVLPVDITISKDACASNSAAEGEVYRLPPQQEETQSCPNSSEDNNLQLEKLVSINTPAGTLSPHKNLPMAMQLKKEKKCVRLIGVPADSEALSERSGNTPNSPRSVSSFPQGNQQTSSSLLSRCMNCAVCFFIYFLSIACSIIPQFHLPTFNLSRTSRKTKMIAKGKYS
;
A
#
# COMPACT_ATOMS: atom_id res chain seq x y z
N MET A 1 -6.94 54.06 126.85
CA MET A 1 -8.13 54.22 125.98
C MET A 1 -7.78 54.90 124.67
N GLU A 2 -7.46 56.20 124.62
CA GLU A 2 -7.18 56.90 123.36
C GLU A 2 -5.98 56.33 122.58
N SER A 3 -4.87 56.04 123.28
CA SER A 3 -3.67 55.42 122.69
C SER A 3 -3.98 54.09 121.99
N ASP A 4 -4.86 53.27 122.57
CA ASP A 4 -5.21 51.94 122.08
C ASP A 4 -6.09 52.02 120.82
N ILE A 5 -6.95 53.04 120.75
CA ILE A 5 -7.75 53.37 119.56
C ILE A 5 -6.82 53.82 118.42
N ILE A 6 -5.85 54.70 118.71
CA ILE A 6 -4.85 55.17 117.74
C ILE A 6 -3.98 54.01 117.23
N ALA A 7 -3.59 53.07 118.10
CA ALA A 7 -2.85 51.87 117.72
C ALA A 7 -3.67 50.97 116.78
N ASN A 8 -4.92 50.68 117.12
CA ASN A 8 -5.82 49.88 116.28
C ASN A 8 -6.09 50.53 114.91
N LEU A 9 -6.28 51.85 114.86
CA LEU A 9 -6.44 52.58 113.59
C LEU A 9 -5.18 52.51 112.72
N ARG A 10 -3.98 52.55 113.32
CA ARG A 10 -2.71 52.37 112.60
C ARG A 10 -2.50 50.96 112.06
N CYS A 11 -2.95 49.93 112.78
CA CYS A 11 -2.93 48.55 112.28
C CYS A 11 -3.88 48.39 111.09
N LYS A 12 -5.14 48.82 111.22
CA LYS A 12 -6.14 48.77 110.13
C LYS A 12 -5.71 49.55 108.89
N LEU A 13 -5.06 50.70 109.07
CA LEU A 13 -4.54 51.47 107.94
C LEU A 13 -3.41 50.72 107.20
N LYS A 14 -2.52 50.03 107.92
CA LYS A 14 -1.51 49.15 107.31
C LYS A 14 -2.13 47.95 106.59
N GLU A 15 -3.13 47.31 107.19
CA GLU A 15 -3.86 46.18 106.59
C GLU A 15 -4.50 46.60 105.25
N VAL A 16 -5.19 47.75 105.23
CA VAL A 16 -5.78 48.33 104.01
C VAL A 16 -4.72 48.78 103.00
N GLU A 17 -3.58 49.33 103.44
CA GLU A 17 -2.46 49.65 102.55
C GLU A 17 -1.82 48.40 101.93
N GLU A 18 -1.66 47.32 102.70
CA GLU A 18 -1.20 46.04 102.20
C GLU A 18 -2.20 45.41 101.21
N GLU A 19 -3.50 45.44 101.50
CA GLU A 19 -4.55 44.98 100.58
C GLU A 19 -4.55 45.80 99.29
N ARG A 20 -4.42 47.13 99.39
CA ARG A 20 -4.28 48.02 98.22
C ARG A 20 -3.03 47.70 97.41
N LEU A 21 -1.90 47.38 98.05
CA LEU A 21 -0.67 46.96 97.38
C LEU A 21 -0.79 45.56 96.75
N LYS A 22 -1.49 44.63 97.39
CA LYS A 22 -1.79 43.29 96.84
C LYS A 22 -2.70 43.43 95.61
N ALA A 23 -3.78 44.21 95.70
CA ALA A 23 -4.68 44.50 94.59
C ALA A 23 -3.96 45.20 93.42
N ALA A 24 -3.10 46.19 93.70
CA ALA A 24 -2.30 46.85 92.67
C ALA A 24 -1.33 45.88 91.96
N LYS A 25 -0.71 44.95 92.69
CA LYS A 25 0.16 43.90 92.11
C LYS A 25 -0.63 42.93 91.22
N TYR A 26 -1.80 42.47 91.67
CA TYR A 26 -2.66 41.61 90.83
C TYR A 26 -3.20 42.35 89.60
N GLY A 27 -3.55 43.64 89.73
CA GLY A 27 -3.94 44.48 88.60
C GLY A 27 -2.82 44.66 87.57
N LEU A 28 -1.58 44.87 88.03
CA LEU A 28 -0.41 44.93 87.16
C LEU A 28 -0.17 43.58 86.46
N GLN A 29 -0.14 42.48 87.21
CA GLN A 29 0.08 41.13 86.65
C GLN A 29 -1.01 40.75 85.63
N LEU A 30 -2.27 41.13 85.88
CA LEU A 30 -3.37 40.92 84.94
C LEU A 30 -3.14 41.74 83.65
N LEU A 31 -2.77 43.02 83.78
CA LEU A 31 -2.48 43.89 82.64
C LEU A 31 -1.26 43.41 81.83
N GLU A 32 -0.21 42.92 82.49
CA GLU A 32 0.94 42.27 81.86
C GLU A 32 0.50 41.03 81.06
N SER A 33 -0.32 40.15 81.64
CA SER A 33 -0.85 38.96 80.94
C SER A 33 -1.79 39.31 79.78
N GLN A 34 -2.59 40.37 79.91
CA GLN A 34 -3.47 40.87 78.85
C GLN A 34 -2.63 41.46 77.70
N ASN A 35 -1.56 42.20 78.02
CA ASN A 35 -0.62 42.71 77.04
C ASN A 35 0.13 41.56 76.33
N GLU A 36 0.56 40.52 77.03
CA GLU A 36 1.19 39.35 76.39
C GLU A 36 0.21 38.63 75.44
N LEU A 37 -1.02 38.36 75.88
CA LEU A 37 -2.07 37.77 75.05
C LEU A 37 -2.37 38.63 73.82
N GLN A 38 -2.43 39.95 73.96
CA GLN A 38 -2.61 40.88 72.83
C GLN A 38 -1.46 40.79 71.83
N ASN A 39 -0.21 40.79 72.30
CA ASN A 39 0.98 40.63 71.44
C ASN A 39 1.01 39.27 70.72
N GLN A 40 0.60 38.18 71.38
CA GLN A 40 0.47 36.86 70.74
C GLN A 40 -0.63 36.85 69.67
N LEU A 41 -1.76 37.51 69.93
CA LEU A 41 -2.90 37.62 69.01
C LEU A 41 -2.54 38.47 67.77
N ASP A 42 -1.90 39.62 67.95
CA ASP A 42 -1.45 40.47 66.84
C ASP A 42 -0.30 39.84 66.03
N LYS A 43 0.59 39.08 66.68
CA LYS A 43 1.55 38.24 65.97
C LYS A 43 0.84 37.20 65.08
N CYS A 44 -0.15 36.48 65.62
CA CYS A 44 -0.93 35.50 64.86
C CYS A 44 -1.69 36.14 63.69
N ARG A 45 -2.25 37.35 63.87
CA ARG A 45 -2.84 38.16 62.78
C ARG A 45 -1.84 38.46 61.67
N ASN A 46 -0.62 38.89 62.02
CA ASN A 46 0.42 39.21 61.04
C ASN A 46 0.92 37.97 60.29
N GLU A 47 1.05 36.83 60.98
CA GLU A 47 1.38 35.53 60.37
C GLU A 47 0.26 35.07 59.39
N MET A 48 -1.01 35.20 59.78
CA MET A 48 -2.14 34.90 58.89
C MET A 48 -2.24 35.86 57.69
N MET A 49 -1.95 37.15 57.88
CA MET A 49 -1.98 38.15 56.81
C MET A 49 -0.89 37.87 55.76
N THR A 50 0.35 37.69 56.19
CA THR A 50 1.47 37.37 55.28
C THR A 50 1.31 36.00 54.58
N MET A 51 0.69 35.02 55.24
CA MET A 51 0.33 33.76 54.59
C MET A 51 -0.76 33.94 53.53
N THR A 52 -1.74 34.82 53.77
CA THR A 52 -2.79 35.14 52.79
C THR A 52 -2.23 35.89 51.58
N GLU A 53 -1.40 36.92 51.81
CA GLU A 53 -0.72 37.69 50.77
C GLU A 53 0.16 36.82 49.86
N SER A 54 0.89 35.87 50.43
CA SER A 54 1.74 34.95 49.67
C SER A 54 0.93 33.95 48.83
N TYR A 55 -0.18 33.41 49.37
CA TYR A 55 -1.10 32.59 48.57
C TYR A 55 -1.79 33.37 47.44
N GLU A 56 -2.13 34.64 47.63
CA GLU A 56 -2.66 35.48 46.55
C GLU A 56 -1.61 35.73 45.45
N GLN A 57 -0.36 36.04 45.83
CA GLN A 57 0.74 36.21 44.89
C GLN A 57 1.04 34.92 44.10
N GLU A 58 1.05 33.76 44.76
CA GLU A 58 1.20 32.46 44.12
C GLU A 58 0.06 32.19 43.14
N LYS A 59 -1.20 32.38 43.56
CA LYS A 59 -2.39 32.25 42.72
C LYS A 59 -2.32 33.10 41.45
N TYR A 60 -1.97 34.39 41.56
CA TYR A 60 -1.84 35.26 40.39
C TYR A 60 -0.66 34.87 39.48
N THR A 61 0.41 34.30 40.04
CA THR A 61 1.56 33.81 39.28
C THR A 61 1.20 32.55 38.50
N LEU A 62 0.60 31.55 39.16
CA LEU A 62 0.12 30.33 38.54
C LEU A 62 -0.95 30.59 37.49
N GLN A 63 -1.89 31.53 37.73
CA GLN A 63 -2.88 31.91 36.73
C GLN A 63 -2.23 32.44 35.44
N ARG A 64 -1.24 33.34 35.56
CA ARG A 64 -0.50 33.88 34.40
C ARG A 64 0.29 32.80 33.66
N GLU A 65 0.86 31.84 34.38
CA GLU A 65 1.57 30.71 33.79
C GLU A 65 0.63 29.77 33.02
N VAL A 66 -0.56 29.49 33.56
CA VAL A 66 -1.61 28.73 32.89
C VAL A 66 -2.11 29.47 31.64
N GLU A 67 -2.42 30.77 31.74
CA GLU A 67 -2.81 31.59 30.58
C GLU A 67 -1.76 31.60 29.47
N LEU A 68 -0.47 31.67 29.82
CA LEU A 68 0.63 31.60 28.85
C LEU A 68 0.70 30.22 28.19
N LYS A 69 0.61 29.14 29.00
CA LYS A 69 0.60 27.75 28.50
C LYS A 69 -0.58 27.48 27.59
N SER A 70 -1.78 27.96 27.90
CA SER A 70 -2.96 27.88 27.02
C SER A 70 -2.70 28.54 25.67
N ARG A 71 -2.21 29.79 25.64
CA ARG A 71 -1.89 30.50 24.37
C ARG A 71 -0.81 29.79 23.54
N MET A 72 0.17 29.16 24.20
CA MET A 72 1.18 28.34 23.50
C MET A 72 0.61 27.06 22.91
N LEU A 73 -0.30 26.37 23.63
CA LEU A 73 -1.01 25.20 23.12
C LEU A 73 -1.97 25.56 21.98
N GLU A 74 -2.66 26.70 22.08
CA GLU A 74 -3.50 27.26 21.00
C GLU A 74 -2.66 27.51 19.73
N SER A 75 -1.51 28.20 19.84
CA SER A 75 -0.58 28.41 18.72
C SER A 75 -0.18 27.08 18.07
N LEU A 76 0.34 26.14 18.87
CA LEU A 76 0.82 24.86 18.37
C LEU A 76 -0.31 24.03 17.72
N SER A 77 -1.52 24.07 18.28
CA SER A 77 -2.70 23.40 17.69
C SER A 77 -3.08 24.00 16.32
N SER A 78 -2.94 25.32 16.15
CA SER A 78 -3.17 25.98 14.87
C SER A 78 -2.11 25.63 13.83
N GLU A 79 -0.85 25.49 14.24
CA GLU A 79 0.25 25.02 13.39
C GLU A 79 0.03 23.57 12.93
N CYS A 80 -0.38 22.68 13.85
CA CYS A 80 -0.74 21.30 13.54
C CYS A 80 -1.91 21.19 12.54
N GLU A 81 -2.99 21.96 12.73
CA GLU A 81 -4.13 21.96 11.80
C GLU A 81 -3.75 22.54 10.42
N VAL A 82 -2.89 23.56 10.36
CA VAL A 82 -2.36 24.07 9.08
C VAL A 82 -1.53 23.01 8.35
N ILE A 83 -0.64 22.29 9.04
CA ILE A 83 0.16 21.20 8.46
C ILE A 83 -0.75 20.06 7.96
N LYS A 84 -1.74 19.67 8.76
CA LYS A 84 -2.74 18.63 8.44
C LYS A 84 -3.58 19.00 7.21
N GLN A 85 -3.99 20.26 7.09
CA GLN A 85 -4.68 20.78 5.90
C GLN A 85 -3.77 20.78 4.66
N GLN A 86 -2.50 21.19 4.78
CA GLN A 86 -1.53 21.14 3.68
C GLN A 86 -1.27 19.70 3.21
N GLN A 87 -1.13 18.74 4.13
CA GLN A 87 -0.97 17.32 3.80
C GLN A 87 -2.20 16.76 3.09
N LYS A 88 -3.41 17.09 3.57
CA LYS A 88 -4.68 16.71 2.93
C LYS A 88 -4.76 17.19 1.48
N ILE A 89 -4.49 18.48 1.24
CA ILE A 89 -4.49 19.08 -0.10
C ILE A 89 -3.42 18.44 -1.02
N HIS A 90 -2.25 18.08 -0.47
CA HIS A 90 -1.21 17.39 -1.23
C HIS A 90 -1.63 15.95 -1.63
N LEU A 91 -2.30 15.22 -0.74
CA LEU A 91 -2.83 13.88 -1.02
C LEU A 91 -3.93 13.95 -2.08
N GLU A 92 -4.92 14.83 -1.91
CA GLU A 92 -6.00 15.05 -2.88
C GLU A 92 -5.45 15.38 -4.27
N LYS A 93 -4.46 16.27 -4.36
CA LYS A 93 -3.80 16.62 -5.63
C LYS A 93 -3.09 15.44 -6.28
N LEU A 94 -2.45 14.57 -5.49
CA LEU A 94 -1.75 13.39 -6.00
C LEU A 94 -2.73 12.31 -6.47
N GLU A 95 -3.83 12.11 -5.74
CA GLU A 95 -4.93 11.21 -6.09
C GLU A 95 -5.63 11.67 -7.38
N GLU A 96 -5.96 12.96 -7.51
CA GLU A 96 -6.49 13.52 -8.75
C GLU A 96 -5.52 13.33 -9.93
N GLN A 97 -4.20 13.51 -9.72
CA GLN A 97 -3.20 13.33 -10.78
C GLN A 97 -3.13 11.86 -11.21
N LEU A 98 -3.16 10.92 -10.27
CA LEU A 98 -3.18 9.48 -10.56
C LEU A 98 -4.45 9.08 -11.32
N SER A 99 -5.61 9.58 -10.87
CA SER A 99 -6.91 9.35 -11.51
C SER A 99 -6.95 9.90 -12.94
N ARG A 100 -6.35 11.07 -13.18
CA ARG A 100 -6.22 11.66 -14.52
C ARG A 100 -5.30 10.84 -15.43
N SER A 101 -4.15 10.37 -14.95
CA SER A 101 -3.23 9.50 -15.73
C SER A 101 -3.91 8.18 -16.08
N HIS A 102 -4.45 7.48 -15.09
CA HIS A 102 -5.12 6.20 -15.29
C HIS A 102 -6.34 6.34 -16.21
N GLY A 103 -7.12 7.42 -16.07
CA GLY A 103 -8.22 7.72 -16.97
C GLY A 103 -7.78 7.97 -18.43
N GLN A 104 -6.60 8.57 -18.65
CA GLN A 104 -6.03 8.72 -19.99
C GLN A 104 -5.56 7.38 -20.56
N GLU A 105 -4.82 6.59 -19.79
CA GLU A 105 -4.33 5.26 -20.17
C GLU A 105 -5.48 4.29 -20.52
N VAL A 106 -6.53 4.24 -19.69
CA VAL A 106 -7.73 3.43 -19.93
C VAL A 106 -8.46 3.89 -21.20
N ASN A 107 -8.59 5.19 -21.44
CA ASN A 107 -9.23 5.70 -22.67
C ASN A 107 -8.39 5.43 -23.94
N GLU A 108 -7.06 5.50 -23.84
CA GLU A 108 -6.16 5.09 -24.91
C GLU A 108 -6.30 3.59 -25.23
N LEU A 109 -6.28 2.73 -24.21
CA LEU A 109 -6.44 1.28 -24.38
C LEU A 109 -7.82 0.95 -24.96
N LYS A 110 -8.89 1.59 -24.47
CA LYS A 110 -10.25 1.48 -25.01
C LYS A 110 -10.32 1.89 -26.49
N THR A 111 -9.64 2.96 -26.88
CA THR A 111 -9.57 3.41 -28.28
C THR A 111 -8.75 2.45 -29.15
N LYS A 112 -7.66 1.88 -28.63
CA LYS A 112 -6.86 0.85 -29.33
C LYS A 112 -7.68 -0.44 -29.54
N ILE A 113 -8.41 -0.87 -28.51
CA ILE A 113 -9.32 -2.04 -28.58
C ILE A 113 -10.43 -1.81 -29.61
N GLU A 114 -11.07 -0.64 -29.64
CA GLU A 114 -12.17 -0.39 -30.58
C GLU A 114 -11.70 -0.35 -32.04
N LYS A 115 -10.51 0.22 -32.31
CA LYS A 115 -9.88 0.15 -33.64
C LYS A 115 -9.61 -1.28 -34.08
N LEU A 116 -9.02 -2.11 -33.20
CA LEU A 116 -8.74 -3.51 -33.49
C LEU A 116 -10.01 -4.36 -33.73
N LYS A 117 -11.17 -3.98 -33.16
CA LYS A 117 -12.46 -4.61 -33.51
C LYS A 117 -12.90 -4.23 -34.93
N VAL A 118 -12.82 -2.95 -35.29
CA VAL A 118 -13.18 -2.48 -36.64
C VAL A 118 -12.29 -3.14 -37.69
N GLU A 119 -10.98 -3.16 -37.48
CA GLU A 119 -10.02 -3.85 -38.35
C GLU A 119 -10.31 -5.36 -38.47
N LEU A 120 -10.71 -6.02 -37.37
CA LEU A 120 -11.10 -7.44 -37.37
C LEU A 120 -12.40 -7.70 -38.14
N ASP A 121 -13.41 -6.84 -38.00
CA ASP A 121 -14.71 -7.01 -38.68
C ASP A 121 -14.65 -6.60 -40.16
N GLU A 122 -13.81 -5.62 -40.53
CA GLU A 122 -13.43 -5.34 -41.92
C GLU A 122 -12.71 -6.56 -42.55
N ALA A 123 -11.73 -7.15 -41.84
CA ALA A 123 -11.04 -8.33 -42.31
C ALA A 123 -12.00 -9.52 -42.51
N ARG A 124 -12.91 -9.78 -41.56
CA ARG A 124 -13.96 -10.79 -41.66
C ARG A 124 -14.91 -10.55 -42.82
N LEU A 125 -15.27 -9.30 -43.11
CA LEU A 125 -16.11 -8.95 -44.26
C LEU A 125 -15.38 -9.25 -45.57
N SER A 126 -14.08 -8.92 -45.66
CA SER A 126 -13.26 -9.25 -46.83
C SER A 126 -13.09 -10.76 -47.03
N GLU A 127 -12.97 -11.54 -45.94
CA GLU A 127 -12.92 -13.01 -45.98
C GLU A 127 -14.23 -13.58 -46.54
N LYS A 128 -15.39 -13.12 -46.03
CA LYS A 128 -16.71 -13.50 -46.55
C LYS A 128 -16.84 -13.22 -48.05
N GLN A 129 -16.43 -12.03 -48.49
CA GLN A 129 -16.49 -11.63 -49.90
C GLN A 129 -15.60 -12.51 -50.80
N LEU A 130 -14.34 -12.75 -50.41
CA LEU A 130 -13.42 -13.63 -51.13
C LEU A 130 -13.91 -15.08 -51.17
N LYS A 131 -14.50 -15.56 -50.07
CA LYS A 131 -15.08 -16.90 -49.99
C LYS A 131 -16.27 -17.07 -50.93
N HIS A 132 -17.18 -16.09 -50.98
CA HIS A 132 -18.29 -16.06 -51.94
C HIS A 132 -17.80 -16.05 -53.40
N GLN A 133 -16.77 -15.25 -53.71
CA GLN A 133 -16.15 -15.25 -55.06
C GLN A 133 -15.54 -16.61 -55.42
N ILE A 134 -14.84 -17.26 -54.47
CA ILE A 134 -14.26 -18.59 -54.65
C ILE A 134 -15.36 -19.65 -54.86
N ASP A 135 -16.44 -19.60 -54.09
CA ASP A 135 -17.52 -20.57 -54.18
C ASP A 135 -18.35 -20.38 -55.47
N HIS A 136 -18.58 -19.15 -55.92
CA HIS A 136 -19.12 -18.88 -57.26
C HIS A 136 -18.20 -19.37 -58.39
N GLN A 137 -16.87 -19.21 -58.28
CA GLN A 137 -15.92 -19.76 -59.25
C GLN A 137 -15.92 -21.29 -59.27
N LYS A 138 -16.11 -21.96 -58.12
CA LYS A 138 -16.32 -23.43 -58.06
C LYS A 138 -17.64 -23.83 -58.74
N GLU A 139 -18.73 -23.11 -58.48
CA GLU A 139 -20.05 -23.38 -59.09
C GLU A 139 -19.96 -23.25 -60.62
N LEU A 140 -19.33 -22.18 -61.13
CA LEU A 140 -19.09 -21.97 -62.56
C LEU A 140 -18.19 -23.03 -63.20
N LEU A 141 -17.10 -23.43 -62.54
CA LEU A 141 -16.23 -24.52 -62.99
C LEU A 141 -16.95 -25.87 -62.99
N SER A 142 -17.81 -26.12 -61.99
CA SER A 142 -18.66 -27.31 -61.91
C SER A 142 -19.61 -27.35 -63.10
N CYS A 143 -20.38 -26.29 -63.33
CA CYS A 143 -21.28 -26.15 -64.48
C CYS A 143 -20.55 -26.39 -65.81
N LYS A 144 -19.39 -25.73 -66.04
CA LYS A 144 -18.61 -25.93 -67.27
C LYS A 144 -18.03 -27.34 -67.41
N SER A 145 -17.70 -28.02 -66.31
CA SER A 145 -17.27 -29.42 -66.34
C SER A 145 -18.42 -30.39 -66.64
N GLU A 146 -19.64 -30.06 -66.20
CA GLU A 146 -20.84 -30.83 -66.48
C GLU A 146 -21.32 -30.59 -67.92
N GLU A 147 -21.30 -29.35 -68.41
CA GLU A 147 -21.50 -29.02 -69.84
C GLU A 147 -20.58 -29.82 -70.75
N LEU A 148 -19.28 -29.90 -70.43
CA LEU A 148 -18.32 -30.69 -71.21
C LEU A 148 -18.63 -32.20 -71.14
N ARG A 149 -19.07 -32.71 -69.99
CA ARG A 149 -19.51 -34.12 -69.84
C ARG A 149 -20.77 -34.40 -70.65
N VAL A 150 -21.76 -33.51 -70.58
CA VAL A 150 -23.03 -33.62 -71.30
C VAL A 150 -22.83 -33.46 -72.81
N MET A 151 -21.96 -32.56 -73.27
CA MET A 151 -21.56 -32.50 -74.67
C MET A 151 -20.82 -33.77 -75.12
N SER A 152 -19.91 -34.31 -74.30
CA SER A 152 -19.21 -35.56 -74.60
C SER A 152 -20.18 -36.74 -74.78
N GLY A 153 -21.24 -36.82 -73.97
CA GLY A 153 -22.32 -37.79 -74.13
C GLY A 153 -23.20 -37.50 -75.36
N ARG A 154 -23.74 -36.28 -75.49
CA ARG A 154 -24.68 -35.93 -76.58
C ARG A 154 -24.05 -35.87 -77.97
N VAL A 155 -22.73 -35.78 -78.10
CA VAL A 155 -22.04 -35.97 -79.41
C VAL A 155 -22.15 -37.44 -79.89
N GLN A 156 -22.51 -38.38 -79.01
CA GLN A 156 -22.79 -39.78 -79.36
C GLN A 156 -24.29 -40.04 -79.63
N GLU A 157 -25.18 -39.09 -79.29
CA GLU A 157 -26.64 -39.24 -79.37
C GLU A 157 -27.27 -38.09 -80.18
N SER A 158 -27.73 -38.38 -81.40
CA SER A 158 -28.29 -37.38 -82.33
C SER A 158 -29.52 -36.67 -81.75
N MET A 159 -29.32 -35.46 -81.21
CA MET A 159 -30.35 -34.57 -80.64
C MET A 159 -31.64 -34.53 -81.47
N SER A 160 -32.77 -34.91 -80.85
CA SER A 160 -34.11 -34.79 -81.46
C SER A 160 -34.71 -33.40 -81.22
N SER A 161 -35.76 -33.05 -81.98
CA SER A 161 -36.44 -31.75 -81.84
C SER A 161 -37.09 -31.55 -80.46
N GLU A 162 -37.56 -32.63 -79.82
CA GLU A 162 -38.16 -32.58 -78.48
C GLU A 162 -37.08 -32.34 -77.40
N MET A 163 -35.92 -32.97 -77.55
CA MET A 163 -34.76 -32.74 -76.67
C MET A 163 -34.25 -31.28 -76.78
N LEU A 164 -34.41 -30.65 -77.94
CA LEU A 164 -34.05 -29.25 -78.16
C LEU A 164 -35.09 -28.30 -77.55
N ALA A 165 -36.40 -28.61 -77.63
CA ALA A 165 -37.44 -27.86 -76.95
C ALA A 165 -37.29 -27.89 -75.41
N LEU A 166 -37.11 -29.08 -74.84
CA LEU A 166 -36.84 -29.25 -73.40
C LEU A 166 -35.56 -28.56 -72.95
N GLN A 167 -34.54 -28.46 -73.82
CA GLN A 167 -33.32 -27.71 -73.51
C GLN A 167 -33.57 -26.20 -73.40
N ILE A 168 -34.49 -25.63 -74.19
CA ILE A 168 -34.88 -24.22 -74.12
C ILE A 168 -35.64 -23.96 -72.82
N GLU A 169 -36.70 -24.74 -72.55
CA GLU A 169 -37.51 -24.63 -71.32
C GLU A 169 -36.65 -24.75 -70.05
N LEU A 170 -35.67 -25.67 -70.05
CA LEU A 170 -34.72 -25.83 -68.96
C LEU A 170 -33.84 -24.57 -68.79
N THR A 171 -33.32 -23.98 -69.87
CA THR A 171 -32.55 -22.72 -69.77
C THR A 171 -33.40 -21.51 -69.36
N GLU A 172 -34.67 -21.45 -69.76
CA GLU A 172 -35.60 -20.42 -69.31
C GLU A 172 -35.87 -20.56 -67.79
N MET A 173 -36.16 -21.76 -67.32
CA MET A 173 -36.32 -22.06 -65.89
C MET A 173 -35.05 -21.80 -65.07
N GLU A 174 -33.86 -22.07 -65.63
CA GLU A 174 -32.59 -21.69 -64.98
C GLU A 174 -32.42 -20.16 -64.92
N SER A 175 -32.84 -19.42 -65.94
CA SER A 175 -32.80 -17.94 -65.93
C SER A 175 -33.75 -17.35 -64.88
N MET A 176 -34.97 -17.88 -64.74
CA MET A 176 -35.92 -17.48 -63.69
C MET A 176 -35.40 -17.85 -62.29
N LYS A 177 -34.71 -18.99 -62.16
CA LYS A 177 -34.04 -19.39 -60.92
C LYS A 177 -32.89 -18.44 -60.56
N THR A 178 -32.15 -17.90 -61.54
CA THR A 178 -31.12 -16.89 -61.25
C THR A 178 -31.71 -15.55 -60.83
N THR A 179 -32.73 -15.03 -61.51
CA THR A 179 -33.35 -13.75 -61.12
C THR A 179 -34.01 -13.82 -59.75
N LEU A 180 -34.72 -14.92 -59.42
CA LEU A 180 -35.27 -15.13 -58.08
C LEU A 180 -34.16 -15.26 -57.00
N LYS A 181 -32.99 -15.83 -57.33
CA LYS A 181 -31.82 -15.88 -56.42
C LYS A 181 -31.24 -14.49 -56.20
N GLU A 182 -31.25 -13.62 -57.22
CA GLU A 182 -30.83 -12.22 -57.13
C GLU A 182 -31.80 -11.38 -56.29
N GLU A 183 -33.12 -11.47 -56.52
CA GLU A 183 -34.15 -10.81 -55.69
C GLU A 183 -34.05 -11.21 -54.21
N VAL A 184 -33.84 -12.50 -53.91
CA VAL A 184 -33.63 -12.98 -52.53
C VAL A 184 -32.37 -12.37 -51.91
N ASN A 185 -31.28 -12.21 -52.66
CA ASN A 185 -30.06 -11.57 -52.18
C ASN A 185 -30.27 -10.06 -51.91
N GLU A 186 -31.01 -9.34 -52.77
CA GLU A 186 -31.34 -7.93 -52.54
C GLU A 186 -32.23 -7.74 -51.31
N LEU A 187 -33.21 -8.62 -51.10
CA LEU A 187 -34.06 -8.62 -49.91
C LEU A 187 -33.26 -8.92 -48.63
N GLN A 188 -32.33 -9.88 -48.66
CA GLN A 188 -31.43 -10.15 -47.54
C GLN A 188 -30.54 -8.94 -47.22
N TYR A 189 -29.92 -8.33 -48.23
CA TYR A 189 -29.10 -7.12 -48.02
C TYR A 189 -29.93 -5.96 -47.44
N ARG A 190 -31.18 -5.78 -47.89
CA ARG A 190 -32.09 -4.77 -47.37
C ARG A 190 -32.57 -5.10 -45.94
N GLN A 191 -32.68 -6.37 -45.57
CA GLN A 191 -32.90 -6.79 -44.18
C GLN A 191 -31.70 -6.45 -43.29
N GLU A 192 -30.47 -6.80 -43.70
CA GLU A 192 -29.25 -6.47 -42.95
C GLU A 192 -29.11 -4.94 -42.72
N GLN A 193 -29.43 -4.13 -43.73
CA GLN A 193 -29.48 -2.66 -43.58
C GLN A 193 -30.50 -2.20 -42.51
N LEU A 194 -31.68 -2.80 -42.47
CA LEU A 194 -32.72 -2.46 -41.50
C LEU A 194 -32.35 -2.93 -40.08
N GLU A 195 -31.74 -4.10 -39.92
CA GLU A 195 -31.24 -4.60 -38.63
C GLU A 195 -30.11 -3.71 -38.08
N LEU A 196 -29.21 -3.22 -38.94
CA LEU A 196 -28.18 -2.24 -38.56
C LEU A 196 -28.78 -0.88 -38.16
N LEU A 197 -29.85 -0.44 -38.83
CA LEU A 197 -30.59 0.77 -38.44
C LEU A 197 -31.31 0.58 -37.09
N ILE A 198 -31.98 -0.55 -36.89
CA ILE A 198 -32.69 -0.89 -35.64
C ILE A 198 -31.71 -0.93 -34.46
N THR A 199 -30.58 -1.63 -34.60
CA THR A 199 -29.57 -1.71 -33.52
C THR A 199 -28.91 -0.36 -33.21
N ASN A 200 -28.75 0.53 -34.20
CA ASN A 200 -28.32 1.91 -33.96
C ASN A 200 -29.38 2.71 -33.19
N LEU A 201 -30.65 2.64 -33.61
CA LEU A 201 -31.77 3.31 -32.94
C LEU A 201 -31.97 2.81 -31.51
N MET A 202 -31.84 1.50 -31.25
CA MET A 202 -31.85 0.94 -29.89
C MET A 202 -30.75 1.58 -29.02
N ARG A 203 -29.50 1.64 -29.52
CA ARG A 203 -28.40 2.28 -28.78
C ARG A 203 -28.60 3.78 -28.58
N GLN A 204 -29.34 4.48 -29.44
CA GLN A 204 -29.73 5.88 -29.21
C GLN A 204 -30.79 5.98 -28.11
N VAL A 205 -31.82 5.14 -28.16
CA VAL A 205 -32.88 5.05 -27.14
C VAL A 205 -32.29 4.72 -25.76
N ASP A 206 -31.31 3.83 -25.67
CA ASP A 206 -30.71 3.46 -24.39
C ASP A 206 -29.88 4.60 -23.77
N ARG A 207 -29.09 5.33 -24.56
CA ARG A 207 -28.41 6.55 -24.07
C ARG A 207 -29.39 7.63 -23.61
N LEU A 208 -30.50 7.80 -24.33
CA LEU A 208 -31.55 8.76 -23.95
C LEU A 208 -32.29 8.34 -22.66
N LYS A 209 -32.32 7.04 -22.30
CA LYS A 209 -32.77 6.58 -20.98
C LYS A 209 -31.75 6.93 -19.90
N GLU A 210 -30.45 6.66 -20.14
CA GLU A 210 -29.37 6.98 -19.21
C GLU A 210 -29.33 8.49 -18.89
N GLU A 211 -29.37 9.35 -19.91
CA GLU A 211 -29.45 10.82 -19.78
C GLU A 211 -30.72 11.27 -19.03
N LYS A 212 -31.87 10.61 -19.28
CA LYS A 212 -33.12 10.89 -18.56
C LYS A 212 -33.01 10.52 -17.08
N GLU A 213 -32.48 9.35 -16.76
CA GLU A 213 -32.31 8.93 -15.36
C GLU A 213 -31.30 9.80 -14.62
N GLU A 214 -30.23 10.26 -15.28
CA GLU A 214 -29.27 11.20 -14.69
C GLU A 214 -29.97 12.54 -14.37
N ARG A 215 -30.75 13.09 -15.30
CA ARG A 215 -31.59 14.29 -15.07
C ARG A 215 -32.62 14.11 -13.96
N GLU A 216 -33.18 12.91 -13.79
CA GLU A 216 -34.09 12.61 -12.69
C GLU A 216 -33.36 12.54 -11.33
N LYS A 217 -32.14 11.99 -11.30
CA LYS A 217 -31.26 11.99 -10.12
C LYS A 217 -30.85 13.42 -9.74
N GLU A 218 -30.47 14.26 -10.72
CA GLU A 218 -30.22 15.69 -10.55
C GLU A 218 -31.44 16.41 -9.97
N ALA A 219 -32.61 16.27 -10.60
CA ALA A 219 -33.84 16.92 -10.16
C ALA A 219 -34.23 16.54 -8.72
N VAL A 220 -34.16 15.25 -8.36
CA VAL A 220 -34.38 14.77 -6.99
C VAL A 220 -33.36 15.37 -6.01
N SER A 221 -32.10 15.53 -6.42
CA SER A 221 -31.09 16.20 -5.57
C SER A 221 -31.43 17.66 -5.31
N TYR A 222 -31.90 18.40 -6.33
CA TYR A 222 -32.31 19.79 -6.20
C TYR A 222 -33.58 19.95 -5.35
N TYR A 223 -34.58 19.08 -5.50
CA TYR A 223 -35.76 19.08 -4.62
C TYR A 223 -35.37 18.81 -3.16
N ASN A 224 -34.49 17.84 -2.91
CA ASN A 224 -34.00 17.54 -1.56
C ASN A 224 -33.18 18.70 -0.95
N ALA A 225 -32.41 19.43 -1.76
CA ALA A 225 -31.69 20.63 -1.31
C ALA A 225 -32.64 21.79 -1.02
N LEU A 226 -33.64 22.02 -1.87
CA LEU A 226 -34.67 23.03 -1.70
C LEU A 226 -35.52 22.78 -0.45
N GLU A 227 -35.90 21.54 -0.17
CA GLU A 227 -36.70 21.21 1.01
C GLU A 227 -35.91 21.38 2.31
N LYS A 228 -34.62 21.00 2.34
CA LYS A 228 -33.71 21.33 3.46
C LYS A 228 -33.60 22.84 3.66
N ALA A 229 -33.51 23.63 2.59
CA ALA A 229 -33.49 25.08 2.67
C ALA A 229 -34.82 25.67 3.16
N ARG A 230 -35.97 25.07 2.82
CA ARG A 230 -37.29 25.46 3.36
C ARG A 230 -37.40 25.20 4.86
N VAL A 231 -37.01 24.02 5.32
CA VAL A 231 -36.98 23.68 6.75
C VAL A 231 -36.07 24.65 7.51
N ALA A 232 -34.85 24.90 7.03
CA ALA A 232 -33.95 25.86 7.66
C ALA A 232 -34.52 27.30 7.69
N ASN A 233 -35.25 27.73 6.67
CA ASN A 233 -35.95 29.03 6.69
C ASN A 233 -37.14 29.04 7.68
N GLN A 234 -37.85 27.92 7.86
CA GLN A 234 -38.89 27.80 8.88
C GLN A 234 -38.28 27.85 10.30
N ASP A 235 -37.18 27.15 10.54
CA ASP A 235 -36.45 27.18 11.81
C ASP A 235 -35.95 28.60 12.14
N LEU A 236 -35.46 29.34 11.13
CA LEU A 236 -35.04 30.74 11.28
C LEU A 236 -36.23 31.70 11.50
N GLN A 237 -37.37 31.48 10.83
CA GLN A 237 -38.59 32.25 11.08
C GLN A 237 -39.10 32.03 12.51
N VAL A 238 -39.11 30.78 12.99
CA VAL A 238 -39.49 30.45 14.38
C VAL A 238 -38.55 31.11 15.39
N GLN A 239 -37.24 31.16 15.13
CA GLN A 239 -36.29 31.90 15.97
C GLN A 239 -36.54 33.42 15.94
N LEU A 240 -36.86 33.99 14.78
CA LEU A 240 -37.20 35.41 14.64
C LEU A 240 -38.50 35.75 15.39
N ASP A 241 -39.54 34.93 15.25
CA ASP A 241 -40.83 35.11 15.92
C ASP A 241 -40.67 35.00 17.45
N GLN A 242 -39.84 34.07 17.94
CA GLN A 242 -39.49 33.96 19.36
C GLN A 242 -38.74 35.20 19.87
N ALA A 243 -37.75 35.71 19.12
CA ALA A 243 -37.01 36.92 19.48
C ALA A 243 -37.91 38.17 19.47
N LEU A 244 -38.85 38.27 18.53
CA LEU A 244 -39.84 39.35 18.47
C LEU A 244 -40.83 39.27 19.64
N GLN A 245 -41.30 38.08 20.02
CA GLN A 245 -42.15 37.89 21.21
C GLN A 245 -41.40 38.29 22.50
N GLN A 246 -40.16 37.85 22.67
CA GLN A 246 -39.31 38.24 23.81
C GLN A 246 -39.08 39.75 23.91
N ALA A 247 -39.02 40.45 22.76
CA ALA A 247 -38.88 41.91 22.71
C ALA A 247 -40.20 42.68 22.95
N LEU A 248 -41.36 42.03 22.82
CA LEU A 248 -42.68 42.64 22.95
C LEU A 248 -43.31 42.51 24.33
N ASP A 249 -42.88 41.54 25.16
CA ASP A 249 -43.52 41.21 26.43
C ASP A 249 -43.24 42.25 27.55
N PRO A 250 -44.21 43.09 27.97
CA PRO A 250 -43.93 44.19 28.92
C PRO A 250 -43.65 43.70 30.34
N ASN A 251 -44.09 42.47 30.67
CA ASN A 251 -43.76 41.78 31.92
C ASN A 251 -42.41 41.04 31.87
N SER A 252 -41.64 41.14 30.77
CA SER A 252 -40.25 40.63 30.68
C SER A 252 -39.23 41.44 31.53
N LYS A 253 -39.70 42.19 32.54
CA LYS A 253 -38.90 42.55 33.72
C LYS A 253 -38.70 41.32 34.63
N GLY A 254 -38.25 40.22 34.01
CA GLY A 254 -38.28 38.86 34.53
C GLY A 254 -36.92 38.15 34.56
N ASN A 255 -35.92 38.61 33.80
CA ASN A 255 -34.51 38.22 34.01
C ASN A 255 -33.97 38.87 35.30
N SER A 256 -34.51 38.43 36.43
CA SER A 256 -33.81 38.52 37.71
C SER A 256 -32.49 37.78 37.54
N LEU A 257 -31.37 38.46 37.81
CA LEU A 257 -30.04 37.88 37.69
C LEU A 257 -29.90 36.60 38.52
N PHE A 258 -30.67 36.48 39.60
CA PHE A 258 -30.78 35.27 40.41
C PHE A 258 -31.47 34.11 39.68
N ALA A 259 -32.50 34.35 38.86
CA ALA A 259 -33.16 33.31 38.08
C ALA A 259 -32.24 32.77 36.97
N GLU A 260 -31.57 33.65 36.22
CA GLU A 260 -30.57 33.21 35.22
C GLU A 260 -29.41 32.46 35.87
N VAL A 261 -28.91 32.92 37.02
CA VAL A 261 -27.86 32.22 37.78
C VAL A 261 -28.35 30.89 38.36
N GLU A 262 -29.61 30.77 38.75
CA GLU A 262 -30.21 29.51 39.23
C GLU A 262 -30.39 28.51 38.09
N ASP A 263 -30.96 28.92 36.95
CA ASP A 263 -31.07 28.08 35.75
C ASP A 263 -29.70 27.65 35.22
N ARG A 264 -28.72 28.56 35.24
CA ARG A 264 -27.33 28.28 34.84
C ARG A 264 -26.64 27.35 35.85
N ARG A 265 -26.91 27.46 37.15
CA ARG A 265 -26.46 26.49 38.16
C ARG A 265 -27.09 25.13 37.92
N ALA A 266 -28.42 25.06 37.78
CA ALA A 266 -29.14 23.83 37.50
C ALA A 266 -28.73 23.19 36.16
N ALA A 267 -28.34 23.98 35.16
CA ALA A 267 -27.76 23.49 33.92
C ALA A 267 -26.36 22.89 34.13
N MET A 268 -25.46 23.58 34.85
CA MET A 268 -24.13 23.07 35.19
C MET A 268 -24.19 21.83 36.10
N GLU A 269 -25.12 21.77 37.05
CA GLU A 269 -25.35 20.59 37.89
C GLU A 269 -25.86 19.41 37.07
N ARG A 270 -26.82 19.62 36.15
CA ARG A 270 -27.28 18.59 35.21
C ARG A 270 -26.14 18.11 34.29
N GLN A 271 -25.25 18.99 33.83
CA GLN A 271 -24.04 18.61 33.08
C GLN A 271 -23.06 17.82 33.94
N LEU A 272 -22.77 18.27 35.18
CA LEU A 272 -21.88 17.59 36.13
C LEU A 272 -22.39 16.18 36.48
N ILE A 273 -23.68 16.02 36.73
CA ILE A 273 -24.33 14.72 36.96
C ILE A 273 -24.22 13.84 35.71
N SER A 274 -24.49 14.39 34.51
CA SER A 274 -24.34 13.67 33.24
C SER A 274 -22.90 13.19 33.03
N MET A 275 -21.90 14.05 33.27
CA MET A 275 -20.48 13.68 33.18
C MET A 275 -20.08 12.66 34.24
N LYS A 276 -20.59 12.76 35.48
CA LYS A 276 -20.33 11.79 36.56
C LYS A 276 -20.91 10.41 36.24
N VAL A 277 -22.11 10.34 35.66
CA VAL A 277 -22.71 9.09 35.18
C VAL A 277 -21.93 8.52 33.99
N LYS A 278 -21.53 9.36 33.02
CA LYS A 278 -20.67 8.94 31.89
C LYS A 278 -19.32 8.40 32.36
N TYR A 279 -18.63 9.09 33.28
CA TYR A 279 -17.37 8.63 33.88
C TYR A 279 -17.56 7.31 34.64
N GLN A 280 -18.61 7.15 35.45
CA GLN A 280 -18.86 5.87 36.14
C GLN A 280 -19.17 4.73 35.18
N SER A 281 -19.90 4.99 34.09
CA SER A 281 -20.15 4.01 33.02
C SER A 281 -18.84 3.62 32.32
N LEU A 282 -18.02 4.60 31.96
CA LEU A 282 -16.72 4.41 31.31
C LEU A 282 -15.71 3.69 32.22
N LYS A 283 -15.70 3.98 33.54
CA LYS A 283 -14.86 3.30 34.53
C LYS A 283 -15.26 1.82 34.66
N LYS A 284 -16.57 1.51 34.69
CA LYS A 284 -17.07 0.12 34.63
C LYS A 284 -16.69 -0.58 33.33
N GLN A 285 -16.83 0.09 32.18
CA GLN A 285 -16.46 -0.44 30.87
C GLN A 285 -14.95 -0.69 30.74
N ASN A 286 -14.11 0.19 31.28
CA ASN A 286 -12.66 0.03 31.30
C ASN A 286 -12.25 -1.18 32.16
N VAL A 287 -12.79 -1.31 33.38
CA VAL A 287 -12.57 -2.50 34.24
C VAL A 287 -12.97 -3.79 33.51
N PHE A 288 -14.16 -3.84 32.90
CA PHE A 288 -14.60 -4.99 32.10
C PHE A 288 -13.65 -5.29 30.93
N ASN A 289 -13.23 -4.27 30.18
CA ASN A 289 -12.26 -4.45 29.09
C ASN A 289 -10.89 -4.93 29.59
N ARG A 290 -10.42 -4.44 30.76
CA ARG A 290 -9.18 -4.87 31.40
C ARG A 290 -9.29 -6.34 31.84
N GLU A 291 -10.43 -6.78 32.37
CA GLU A 291 -10.70 -8.21 32.65
C GLU A 291 -10.68 -9.07 31.38
N GLN A 292 -11.40 -8.69 30.33
CA GLN A 292 -11.42 -9.46 29.07
C GLN A 292 -10.04 -9.53 28.43
N MET A 293 -9.26 -8.43 28.49
CA MET A 293 -7.87 -8.40 28.04
C MET A 293 -6.99 -9.37 28.85
N GLN A 294 -7.16 -9.47 30.17
CA GLN A 294 -6.42 -10.44 30.98
C GLN A 294 -6.82 -11.90 30.68
N ARG A 295 -8.10 -12.18 30.46
CA ARG A 295 -8.57 -13.52 30.01
C ARG A 295 -7.97 -13.89 28.66
N MET A 296 -7.92 -12.95 27.72
CA MET A 296 -7.32 -13.17 26.40
C MET A 296 -5.78 -13.28 26.46
N LYS A 297 -5.09 -12.48 27.29
CA LYS A 297 -3.65 -12.64 27.57
C LYS A 297 -3.35 -14.03 28.15
N LEU A 298 -4.19 -14.55 29.05
CA LEU A 298 -4.06 -15.91 29.59
C LEU A 298 -4.25 -16.99 28.51
N GLN A 299 -5.31 -16.89 27.69
CA GLN A 299 -5.55 -17.82 26.58
C GLN A 299 -4.41 -17.83 25.57
N ILE A 300 -3.89 -16.65 25.20
CA ILE A 300 -2.74 -16.52 24.29
C ILE A 300 -1.49 -17.12 24.93
N ALA A 301 -1.23 -16.90 26.23
CA ALA A 301 -0.11 -17.51 26.93
C ALA A 301 -0.18 -19.05 26.94
N THR A 302 -1.36 -19.63 27.20
CA THR A 302 -1.58 -21.09 27.12
C THR A 302 -1.35 -21.61 25.70
N LEU A 303 -1.88 -20.95 24.67
CA LEU A 303 -1.70 -21.36 23.27
C LEU A 303 -0.24 -21.24 22.81
N LEU A 304 0.49 -20.21 23.24
CA LEU A 304 1.93 -20.07 22.98
C LEU A 304 2.75 -21.14 23.69
N GLN A 305 2.43 -21.45 24.96
CA GLN A 305 3.10 -22.50 25.72
C GLN A 305 2.90 -23.87 25.05
N MET A 306 1.66 -24.20 24.63
CA MET A 306 1.37 -25.43 23.90
C MET A 306 2.10 -25.50 22.54
N LYS A 307 2.11 -24.41 21.76
CA LYS A 307 2.79 -24.37 20.46
C LYS A 307 4.31 -24.51 20.58
N GLY A 308 4.94 -23.86 21.57
CA GLY A 308 6.39 -23.97 21.79
C GLY A 308 6.83 -25.42 22.02
N SER A 309 6.14 -26.13 22.93
CA SER A 309 6.41 -27.55 23.16
C SER A 309 6.10 -28.46 21.95
N GLN A 310 5.10 -28.09 21.14
CA GLN A 310 4.69 -28.89 19.97
C GLN A 310 5.79 -28.90 18.89
N THR A 311 6.33 -27.73 18.53
CA THR A 311 7.31 -27.62 17.44
C THR A 311 8.65 -28.25 17.77
N GLU A 312 9.10 -28.17 19.03
CA GLU A 312 10.34 -28.84 19.47
C GLU A 312 10.18 -30.37 19.45
N PHE A 313 9.03 -30.88 19.91
CA PHE A 313 8.72 -32.30 19.89
C PHE A 313 8.64 -32.86 18.45
N GLU A 314 7.88 -32.22 17.56
CA GLU A 314 7.75 -32.64 16.15
C GLU A 314 9.09 -32.60 15.40
N GLN A 315 9.95 -31.61 15.69
CA GLN A 315 11.31 -31.55 15.12
C GLN A 315 12.19 -32.70 15.66
N GLN A 316 12.11 -33.00 16.96
CA GLN A 316 12.88 -34.07 17.59
C GLN A 316 12.42 -35.46 17.10
N GLU A 317 11.11 -35.69 16.97
CA GLU A 317 10.54 -36.94 16.44
C GLU A 317 10.96 -37.16 14.97
N ARG A 318 10.93 -36.11 14.14
CA ARG A 318 11.40 -36.17 12.75
C ARG A 318 12.90 -36.47 12.64
N LEU A 319 13.72 -35.91 13.53
CA LEU A 319 15.15 -36.20 13.61
C LEU A 319 15.42 -37.65 14.03
N LEU A 320 14.68 -38.17 15.02
CA LEU A 320 14.76 -39.57 15.45
C LEU A 320 14.37 -40.53 14.32
N ALA A 321 13.28 -40.27 13.61
CA ALA A 321 12.84 -41.09 12.47
C ALA A 321 13.87 -41.13 11.32
N MET A 322 14.47 -39.98 10.97
CA MET A 322 15.55 -39.95 9.97
C MET A 322 16.81 -40.69 10.44
N LEU A 323 17.14 -40.60 11.72
CA LEU A 323 18.31 -41.29 12.30
C LEU A 323 18.10 -42.81 12.38
N GLU A 324 16.87 -43.26 12.69
CA GLU A 324 16.49 -44.68 12.60
C GLU A 324 16.52 -45.18 11.15
N GLN A 325 15.96 -44.43 10.19
CA GLN A 325 16.05 -44.77 8.77
C GLN A 325 17.51 -44.93 8.32
N LYS A 326 18.38 -43.96 8.65
CA LYS A 326 19.81 -44.03 8.27
C LYS A 326 20.54 -45.17 8.97
N ASN A 327 20.19 -45.51 10.20
CA ASN A 327 20.69 -46.73 10.85
C ASN A 327 20.17 -48.02 10.18
N GLY A 328 18.95 -48.01 9.62
CA GLY A 328 18.43 -49.08 8.77
C GLY A 328 19.22 -49.25 7.47
N GLU A 329 19.47 -48.15 6.75
CA GLU A 329 20.31 -48.12 5.54
C GLU A 329 21.74 -48.60 5.83
N ILE A 330 22.35 -48.16 6.93
CA ILE A 330 23.69 -48.63 7.36
C ILE A 330 23.69 -50.14 7.65
N LYS A 331 22.66 -50.66 8.34
CA LYS A 331 22.52 -52.11 8.58
C LYS A 331 22.35 -52.89 7.27
N HIS A 332 21.62 -52.35 6.29
CA HIS A 332 21.46 -52.95 4.97
C HIS A 332 22.79 -53.03 4.22
N LEU A 333 23.49 -51.89 4.09
CA LEU A 333 24.78 -51.79 3.41
C LEU A 333 25.84 -52.68 4.07
N LEU A 334 25.88 -52.79 5.40
CA LEU A 334 26.76 -53.73 6.11
C LEU A 334 26.38 -55.20 5.85
N GLY A 335 25.12 -55.51 5.58
CA GLY A 335 24.67 -56.83 5.12
C GLY A 335 25.10 -57.12 3.69
N GLU A 336 24.97 -56.14 2.79
CA GLU A 336 25.41 -56.24 1.38
C GLU A 336 26.91 -56.38 1.26
N ILE A 337 27.70 -55.58 1.99
CA ILE A 337 29.17 -55.69 2.06
C ILE A 337 29.57 -57.12 2.47
N ARG A 338 28.98 -57.66 3.54
CA ARG A 338 29.23 -59.05 3.96
C ARG A 338 28.81 -60.11 2.94
N ASN A 339 27.86 -59.80 2.04
CA ASN A 339 27.47 -60.71 0.97
C ASN A 339 28.42 -60.60 -0.23
N LEU A 340 28.84 -59.38 -0.59
CA LEU A 340 29.86 -59.13 -1.60
C LEU A 340 31.22 -59.72 -1.19
N GLU A 341 31.60 -59.66 0.09
CA GLU A 341 32.77 -60.33 0.65
C GLU A 341 32.71 -61.86 0.45
N LYS A 342 31.55 -62.49 0.70
CA LYS A 342 31.36 -63.93 0.42
C LYS A 342 31.49 -64.24 -1.07
N PHE A 343 30.85 -63.45 -1.94
CA PHE A 343 30.94 -63.64 -3.38
C PHE A 343 32.37 -63.43 -3.92
N LYS A 344 33.10 -62.43 -3.40
CA LYS A 344 34.52 -62.21 -3.73
C LYS A 344 35.38 -63.41 -3.32
N ASN A 345 35.22 -63.90 -2.09
CA ASN A 345 35.96 -65.06 -1.61
C ASN A 345 35.66 -66.34 -2.41
N LEU A 346 34.44 -66.49 -2.92
CA LEU A 346 34.08 -67.58 -3.85
C LEU A 346 34.74 -67.38 -5.24
N TYR A 347 34.75 -66.16 -5.77
CA TYR A 347 35.27 -65.88 -7.10
C TYR A 347 36.82 -65.93 -7.16
N GLU A 348 37.50 -65.41 -6.15
CA GLU A 348 38.96 -65.55 -5.98
C GLU A 348 39.41 -67.01 -5.75
N SER A 349 38.49 -67.90 -5.34
CA SER A 349 38.77 -69.35 -5.30
C SER A 349 38.71 -70.04 -6.67
N MET A 350 38.15 -69.37 -7.70
CA MET A 350 37.89 -69.95 -9.02
C MET A 350 38.88 -69.46 -10.10
N GLU A 351 39.33 -68.21 -10.04
CA GLU A 351 40.28 -67.62 -11.01
C GLU A 351 41.75 -68.00 -10.73
N SER A 352 42.09 -69.28 -10.94
CA SER A 352 43.47 -69.78 -10.82
C SER A 352 43.93 -70.65 -12.01
N LYS A 353 43.61 -70.24 -13.25
CA LYS A 353 44.17 -70.83 -14.50
C LYS A 353 44.07 -69.87 -15.71
N PRO A 354 45.19 -69.47 -16.34
CA PRO A 354 45.16 -68.77 -17.62
C PRO A 354 45.24 -69.73 -18.82
N ALA A 355 44.46 -69.47 -19.87
CA ALA A 355 44.63 -70.01 -21.22
C ALA A 355 44.48 -68.83 -22.21
N VAL A 356 45.47 -68.41 -23.00
CA VAL A 356 46.33 -69.11 -23.99
C VAL A 356 45.64 -69.26 -25.36
N HIS A 357 46.08 -68.40 -26.28
CA HIS A 357 46.15 -68.49 -27.75
C HIS A 357 45.12 -69.33 -28.55
N SER A 358 44.58 -68.73 -29.62
CA SER A 358 45.19 -68.93 -30.96
C SER A 358 44.74 -67.84 -31.95
N GLY A 359 45.43 -67.71 -33.07
CA GLY A 359 45.04 -66.88 -34.21
C GLY A 359 44.96 -67.69 -35.49
N ALA A 360 44.32 -67.14 -36.51
CA ALA A 360 44.34 -67.63 -37.89
C ALA A 360 44.41 -66.42 -38.84
N LEU A 361 45.30 -66.48 -39.83
CA LEU A 361 45.48 -65.43 -40.83
C LEU A 361 44.86 -65.89 -42.14
N GLU A 362 43.67 -65.36 -42.45
CA GLU A 362 43.02 -65.48 -43.75
C GLU A 362 42.16 -64.23 -43.97
N ASP A 363 41.85 -63.88 -45.22
CA ASP A 363 41.50 -62.51 -45.67
C ASP A 363 40.10 -62.01 -45.25
N ASN A 364 39.93 -61.90 -43.94
CA ASN A 364 38.79 -61.27 -43.28
C ASN A 364 38.94 -59.74 -43.21
N THR A 365 39.90 -59.14 -43.91
CA THR A 365 40.32 -57.74 -43.72
C THR A 365 39.13 -56.79 -43.67
N TYR A 366 38.20 -56.88 -44.64
CA TYR A 366 36.99 -56.05 -44.68
C TYR A 366 36.01 -56.28 -43.50
N TYR A 367 35.92 -57.51 -42.99
CA TYR A 367 35.06 -57.85 -41.84
C TYR A 367 35.72 -57.42 -40.51
N THR A 368 37.03 -57.58 -40.39
CA THR A 368 37.84 -57.09 -39.27
C THR A 368 37.83 -55.57 -39.22
N ASP A 369 37.97 -54.88 -40.36
CA ASP A 369 37.87 -53.41 -40.46
C ASP A 369 36.47 -52.92 -40.08
N LEU A 370 35.41 -53.63 -40.51
CA LEU A 370 34.03 -53.30 -40.12
C LEU A 370 33.78 -53.49 -38.61
N LEU A 371 34.35 -54.54 -38.01
CA LEU A 371 34.31 -54.75 -36.56
C LEU A 371 35.14 -53.72 -35.80
N GLN A 372 36.33 -53.37 -36.29
CA GLN A 372 37.19 -52.33 -35.72
C GLN A 372 36.51 -50.96 -35.79
N MET A 373 35.92 -50.59 -36.92
CA MET A 373 35.16 -49.34 -37.06
C MET A 373 33.95 -49.29 -36.12
N LYS A 374 33.27 -50.43 -35.88
CA LYS A 374 32.22 -50.53 -34.86
C LYS A 374 32.77 -50.37 -33.44
N LEU A 375 33.91 -51.00 -33.13
CA LEU A 375 34.58 -50.88 -31.84
C LEU A 375 35.01 -49.43 -31.58
N ASP A 376 35.61 -48.78 -32.57
CA ASP A 376 36.06 -47.39 -32.52
C ASP A 376 34.89 -46.40 -32.37
N ASN A 377 33.75 -46.68 -33.01
CA ASN A 377 32.55 -45.86 -32.84
C ASN A 377 31.91 -46.06 -31.46
N LEU A 378 31.80 -47.29 -30.98
CA LEU A 378 31.35 -47.57 -29.61
C LEU A 378 32.29 -46.96 -28.56
N ASN A 379 33.60 -46.94 -28.80
CA ASN A 379 34.56 -46.25 -27.94
C ASN A 379 34.38 -44.72 -27.96
N LYS A 380 34.09 -44.11 -29.12
CA LYS A 380 33.78 -42.67 -29.21
C LYS A 380 32.47 -42.33 -28.49
N GLU A 381 31.43 -43.15 -28.63
CA GLU A 381 30.15 -43.00 -27.93
C GLU A 381 30.31 -43.18 -26.40
N ASN A 382 31.14 -44.14 -25.97
CA ASN A 382 31.49 -44.37 -24.57
C ASN A 382 32.26 -43.17 -23.98
N GLU A 383 33.27 -42.62 -24.67
CA GLU A 383 33.97 -41.41 -24.21
C GLU A 383 33.08 -40.15 -24.27
N SER A 384 32.15 -40.03 -25.23
CA SER A 384 31.15 -38.94 -25.26
C SER A 384 30.23 -39.00 -24.04
N THR A 385 29.57 -40.14 -23.82
CA THR A 385 28.64 -40.33 -22.70
C THR A 385 29.34 -40.21 -21.33
N LYS A 386 30.59 -40.66 -21.22
CA LYS A 386 31.47 -40.43 -20.05
C LYS A 386 31.81 -38.95 -19.86
N GLY A 387 32.03 -38.19 -20.93
CA GLY A 387 32.18 -36.74 -20.90
C GLY A 387 30.91 -36.02 -20.45
N GLU A 388 29.75 -36.39 -21.00
CA GLU A 388 28.43 -35.88 -20.61
C GLU A 388 28.12 -36.19 -19.14
N LEU A 389 28.41 -37.40 -18.67
CA LEU A 389 28.24 -37.84 -17.28
C LEU A 389 29.16 -37.06 -16.33
N SER A 390 30.39 -36.74 -16.75
CA SER A 390 31.28 -35.84 -16.01
C SER A 390 30.69 -34.44 -15.88
N ILE A 391 30.15 -33.88 -16.96
CA ILE A 391 29.46 -32.57 -16.95
C ILE A 391 28.21 -32.60 -16.07
N GLN A 392 27.43 -33.70 -16.08
CA GLN A 392 26.27 -33.86 -15.19
C GLN A 392 26.68 -33.93 -13.71
N ARG A 393 27.73 -34.68 -13.37
CA ARG A 393 28.29 -34.71 -12.00
C ARG A 393 28.73 -33.32 -11.55
N MET A 394 29.43 -32.57 -12.41
CA MET A 394 29.86 -31.20 -12.11
C MET A 394 28.66 -30.26 -11.87
N LYS A 395 27.62 -30.34 -12.71
CA LYS A 395 26.37 -29.56 -12.53
C LYS A 395 25.66 -29.90 -11.20
N ALA A 396 25.55 -31.18 -10.86
CA ALA A 396 24.92 -31.62 -9.62
C ALA A 396 25.68 -31.14 -8.37
N LEU A 397 27.01 -31.11 -8.42
CA LEU A 397 27.84 -30.55 -7.34
C LEU A 397 27.66 -29.04 -7.19
N PHE A 398 27.58 -28.29 -8.30
CA PHE A 398 27.31 -26.84 -8.25
C PHE A 398 25.92 -26.50 -7.71
N GLU A 399 24.87 -27.22 -8.12
CA GLU A 399 23.52 -26.97 -7.60
C GLU A 399 23.38 -27.38 -6.12
N SER A 400 24.06 -28.46 -5.71
CA SER A 400 24.16 -28.86 -4.29
C SER A 400 24.85 -27.78 -3.43
N GLN A 401 25.99 -27.25 -3.88
CA GLN A 401 26.67 -26.14 -3.21
C GLN A 401 25.78 -24.89 -3.14
N ARG A 402 25.03 -24.59 -4.21
CA ARG A 402 24.09 -23.47 -4.27
C ARG A 402 22.92 -23.64 -3.28
N SER A 403 22.35 -24.84 -3.15
CA SER A 403 21.32 -25.14 -2.14
C SER A 403 21.85 -24.89 -0.73
N LEU A 404 23.03 -25.43 -0.43
CA LEU A 404 23.66 -25.32 0.89
C LEU A 404 23.98 -23.86 1.27
N ASP A 405 24.40 -23.03 0.31
CA ASP A 405 24.61 -21.59 0.54
C ASP A 405 23.30 -20.77 0.62
N LEU A 406 22.19 -21.27 0.05
CA LEU A 406 20.86 -20.71 0.28
C LEU A 406 20.32 -21.09 1.67
N GLU A 407 20.49 -22.34 2.10
CA GLU A 407 20.14 -22.82 3.45
C GLU A 407 20.89 -22.01 4.54
N ARG A 408 22.19 -21.76 4.34
CA ARG A 408 22.99 -20.89 5.23
C ARG A 408 22.44 -19.47 5.33
N LYS A 409 22.01 -18.87 4.20
CA LYS A 409 21.40 -17.53 4.18
C LYS A 409 20.03 -17.52 4.85
N LEU A 410 19.22 -18.54 4.60
CA LEU A 410 17.89 -18.71 5.21
C LEU A 410 18.01 -18.80 6.74
N PHE A 411 18.88 -19.67 7.26
CA PHE A 411 19.12 -19.81 8.70
C PHE A 411 19.66 -18.51 9.35
N ALA A 412 20.52 -17.77 8.65
CA ALA A 412 20.98 -16.46 9.11
C ALA A 412 19.83 -15.43 9.18
N ASN A 413 18.97 -15.40 8.17
CA ASN A 413 17.80 -14.52 8.11
C ASN A 413 16.75 -14.88 9.19
N GLU A 414 16.47 -16.16 9.40
CA GLU A 414 15.59 -16.66 10.48
C GLU A 414 16.10 -16.22 11.86
N ARG A 415 17.42 -16.32 12.09
CA ARG A 415 18.02 -15.86 13.35
C ARG A 415 17.94 -14.34 13.51
N CYS A 416 18.11 -13.57 12.44
CA CYS A 416 17.90 -12.11 12.47
C CYS A 416 16.43 -11.74 12.71
N LEU A 417 15.48 -12.50 12.16
CA LEU A 417 14.05 -12.34 12.42
C LEU A 417 13.73 -12.60 13.90
N GLN A 418 14.16 -13.74 14.46
CA GLN A 418 13.96 -14.08 15.88
C GLN A 418 14.53 -13.01 16.82
N LEU A 419 15.71 -12.47 16.51
CA LEU A 419 16.29 -11.35 17.27
C LEU A 419 15.40 -10.10 17.18
N SER A 420 14.99 -9.70 15.97
CA SER A 420 14.11 -8.56 15.76
C SER A 420 12.74 -8.72 16.43
N GLU A 421 12.16 -9.92 16.42
CA GLU A 421 10.92 -10.25 17.13
C GLU A 421 11.10 -10.13 18.65
N SER A 422 12.21 -10.64 19.20
CA SER A 422 12.52 -10.51 20.63
C SER A 422 12.73 -9.06 21.06
N GLU A 423 13.36 -8.23 20.22
CA GLU A 423 13.49 -6.79 20.43
C GLU A 423 12.14 -6.08 20.30
N ASN A 424 11.29 -6.49 19.36
CA ASN A 424 9.93 -5.96 19.22
C ASN A 424 9.07 -6.29 20.45
N MET A 425 9.16 -7.51 21.00
CA MET A 425 8.52 -7.87 22.26
C MET A 425 9.07 -7.06 23.44
N LYS A 426 10.39 -6.85 23.52
CA LYS A 426 11.03 -6.02 24.54
C LYS A 426 10.58 -4.55 24.47
N LEU A 427 10.49 -3.98 23.27
CA LEU A 427 9.99 -2.62 23.05
C LEU A 427 8.49 -2.51 23.37
N ARG A 428 7.67 -3.54 23.05
CA ARG A 428 6.26 -3.59 23.49
C ARG A 428 6.15 -3.66 25.02
N ALA A 429 6.98 -4.46 25.69
CA ALA A 429 7.02 -4.53 27.14
C ALA A 429 7.44 -3.18 27.77
N GLN A 430 8.44 -2.51 27.21
CA GLN A 430 8.83 -1.15 27.64
C GLN A 430 7.73 -0.12 27.35
N LEU A 431 6.97 -0.26 26.27
CA LEU A 431 5.80 0.60 26.00
C LEU A 431 4.63 0.30 26.94
N GLU A 432 4.39 -0.95 27.35
CA GLU A 432 3.42 -1.27 28.42
C GLU A 432 3.91 -0.74 29.79
N GLU A 433 5.20 -0.84 30.10
CA GLU A 433 5.82 -0.33 31.34
C GLU A 433 5.77 1.20 31.41
N LEU A 434 6.09 1.90 30.31
CA LEU A 434 5.98 3.36 30.21
C LEU A 434 4.50 3.78 30.27
N LYS A 435 3.58 3.06 29.60
CA LYS A 435 2.14 3.34 29.74
C LYS A 435 1.62 3.11 31.15
N LEU A 436 2.18 2.17 31.92
CA LEU A 436 1.82 1.99 33.32
C LEU A 436 2.42 3.09 34.23
N LYS A 437 3.65 3.55 33.94
CA LYS A 437 4.33 4.64 34.65
C LYS A 437 3.80 6.05 34.32
N TYR A 438 3.07 6.18 33.21
CA TYR A 438 2.48 7.44 32.73
C TYR A 438 0.96 7.34 32.51
N GLU A 439 0.29 6.26 32.93
CA GLU A 439 -1.13 6.32 33.31
C GLU A 439 -1.19 7.24 34.54
N PRO A 440 -2.08 8.25 34.58
CA PRO A 440 -2.20 9.11 35.74
C PRO A 440 -2.85 8.33 36.89
N GLU A 441 -2.01 7.83 37.82
CA GLU A 441 -2.49 7.32 39.10
C GLU A 441 -3.24 8.46 39.81
N GLU A 442 -4.56 8.29 40.01
CA GLU A 442 -5.41 9.18 40.81
C GLU A 442 -4.83 9.23 42.24
N THR A 443 -3.99 10.23 42.55
CA THR A 443 -3.18 10.26 43.78
C THR A 443 -4.05 10.28 45.02
N VAL A 444 -4.14 9.14 45.72
CA VAL A 444 -4.81 9.03 47.01
C VAL A 444 -3.97 9.77 48.06
N GLU A 445 -4.51 10.88 48.57
CA GLU A 445 -3.85 11.74 49.54
C GLU A 445 -3.63 11.03 50.89
N VAL A 446 -2.37 10.80 51.27
CA VAL A 446 -1.98 10.54 52.67
C VAL A 446 -0.64 11.27 52.95
N PRO A 447 -0.56 12.15 53.96
CA PRO A 447 0.61 13.01 54.15
C PRO A 447 1.76 12.32 54.90
N VAL A 448 3.01 12.66 54.55
CA VAL A 448 4.22 12.23 55.30
C VAL A 448 5.03 13.44 55.76
N LEU A 449 5.20 13.56 57.07
CA LEU A 449 6.01 14.59 57.72
C LEU A 449 7.52 14.33 57.57
N LYS A 450 8.30 15.38 57.25
CA LYS A 450 9.67 15.60 57.79
C LYS A 450 10.11 17.07 57.64
N LYS A 451 11.16 17.47 58.37
CA LYS A 451 11.51 18.86 58.69
C LYS A 451 12.94 19.21 58.28
N ARG A 452 13.18 20.48 57.84
CA ARG A 452 14.50 21.20 57.82
C ARG A 452 15.55 20.59 56.84
N ARG A 453 16.55 21.28 56.25
CA ARG A 453 17.21 22.63 56.36
C ARG A 453 18.12 22.82 55.09
N GLU A 454 18.74 23.93 54.67
CA GLU A 454 18.82 25.36 55.09
C GLU A 454 19.39 26.27 53.94
N VAL A 455 19.07 27.58 53.94
CA VAL A 455 19.85 28.79 53.49
C VAL A 455 20.56 28.87 52.10
N LEU A 456 20.02 29.75 51.23
CA LEU A 456 20.57 30.99 50.56
C LEU A 456 22.10 31.25 50.40
N PRO A 457 22.60 32.19 49.52
CA PRO A 457 21.96 32.99 48.44
C PRO A 457 22.75 33.25 47.10
N VAL A 458 22.06 33.82 46.08
CA VAL A 458 22.50 34.81 45.05
C VAL A 458 23.37 34.39 43.82
N ASP A 459 23.18 35.17 42.75
CA ASP A 459 23.60 35.02 41.33
C ASP A 459 25.10 35.08 41.00
N ILE A 460 25.49 34.53 39.83
CA ILE A 460 25.99 35.31 38.66
C ILE A 460 26.10 34.42 37.40
N THR A 461 26.12 35.05 36.22
CA THR A 461 26.01 34.49 34.86
C THR A 461 27.22 33.65 34.36
N ILE A 462 27.00 32.73 33.41
CA ILE A 462 27.60 32.72 32.03
C ILE A 462 27.36 31.40 31.23
N SER A 463 26.58 31.52 30.14
CA SER A 463 26.69 30.93 28.78
C SER A 463 26.93 29.42 28.46
N LYS A 464 26.26 28.98 27.36
CA LYS A 464 26.69 27.98 26.33
C LYS A 464 26.78 26.50 26.76
N ASP A 465 26.68 25.48 25.89
CA ASP A 465 26.30 25.29 24.47
C ASP A 465 25.80 23.82 24.35
N ALA A 466 25.02 23.33 23.37
CA ALA A 466 24.02 23.89 22.45
C ALA A 466 23.32 22.74 21.66
N CYS A 467 22.11 22.98 21.13
CA CYS A 467 21.38 22.19 20.10
C CYS A 467 20.87 20.76 20.44
N ALA A 468 19.61 20.46 20.11
CA ALA A 468 19.22 19.63 18.95
C ALA A 468 17.85 18.90 19.06
N SER A 469 16.89 19.36 18.25
CA SER A 469 16.06 18.54 17.34
C SER A 469 15.19 17.36 17.81
N ASN A 470 13.86 17.60 17.73
CA ASN A 470 12.88 16.85 16.93
C ASN A 470 12.66 15.32 17.11
N SER A 471 11.55 14.95 17.76
CA SER A 471 10.44 14.13 17.20
C SER A 471 9.41 13.87 18.33
N ALA A 472 8.08 13.93 18.16
CA ALA A 472 7.17 13.41 17.13
C ALA A 472 7.08 11.86 17.14
N ALA A 473 5.91 11.21 17.18
CA ALA A 473 4.54 11.74 17.08
C ALA A 473 3.50 10.89 17.86
N GLU A 474 2.27 11.38 17.76
CA GLU A 474 0.98 10.87 18.22
C GLU A 474 0.64 9.43 17.76
N GLY A 475 -0.52 8.91 18.21
CA GLY A 475 -1.06 7.62 17.77
C GLY A 475 -2.45 7.34 18.33
N GLU A 476 -3.45 8.14 17.92
CA GLU A 476 -4.86 7.95 18.30
C GLU A 476 -5.52 6.71 17.65
N VAL A 477 -6.74 6.42 18.10
CA VAL A 477 -7.56 5.24 17.75
C VAL A 477 -8.60 5.59 16.66
N TYR A 478 -9.05 4.58 15.88
CA TYR A 478 -10.41 4.34 15.28
C TYR A 478 -10.26 3.59 13.92
N ARG A 479 -10.82 2.38 13.69
CA ARG A 479 -12.24 1.96 13.43
C ARG A 479 -12.74 2.32 12.00
N LEU A 480 -13.36 1.47 11.14
CA LEU A 480 -13.80 0.03 11.17
C LEU A 480 -13.53 -0.74 9.81
N PRO A 481 -14.46 -1.41 9.05
CA PRO A 481 -14.24 -2.78 8.51
C PRO A 481 -14.61 -2.93 6.98
N PRO A 482 -15.06 -4.08 6.38
CA PRO A 482 -15.05 -5.52 6.75
C PRO A 482 -14.55 -6.52 5.65
N GLN A 483 -14.49 -7.82 6.01
CA GLN A 483 -14.61 -9.06 5.19
C GLN A 483 -14.13 -9.12 3.71
N GLN A 484 -13.17 -10.02 3.42
CA GLN A 484 -13.45 -11.39 2.94
C GLN A 484 -12.19 -12.28 2.99
N GLU A 485 -12.35 -13.60 2.84
CA GLU A 485 -11.26 -14.57 2.68
C GLU A 485 -10.91 -14.72 1.19
N GLU A 486 -9.63 -14.76 0.82
CA GLU A 486 -9.14 -15.76 -0.15
C GLU A 486 -7.61 -15.89 -0.17
N THR A 487 -7.14 -16.86 -0.94
CA THR A 487 -5.88 -17.60 -0.82
C THR A 487 -4.68 -16.95 -1.55
N GLN A 488 -3.47 -17.35 -1.13
CA GLN A 488 -2.34 -17.73 -2.02
C GLN A 488 -1.24 -16.71 -2.40
N SER A 489 0.00 -17.14 -2.11
CA SER A 489 1.28 -16.83 -2.78
C SER A 489 1.72 -15.39 -3.08
N CYS A 490 2.82 -14.99 -2.46
CA CYS A 490 3.73 -13.98 -3.01
C CYS A 490 4.41 -14.52 -4.29
N PRO A 491 4.51 -13.75 -5.38
CA PRO A 491 5.58 -13.89 -6.36
C PRO A 491 6.82 -13.13 -5.88
N ASN A 492 8.01 -13.69 -6.09
CA ASN A 492 9.27 -13.06 -5.69
C ASN A 492 9.76 -12.03 -6.72
N SER A 493 10.64 -11.13 -6.24
CA SER A 493 11.80 -10.58 -6.96
C SER A 493 11.60 -10.05 -8.40
N SER A 494 11.73 -8.73 -8.54
CA SER A 494 12.59 -8.18 -9.60
C SER A 494 13.94 -7.77 -9.00
N GLU A 495 14.85 -8.74 -8.91
CA GLU A 495 16.27 -8.46 -9.16
C GLU A 495 16.38 -8.01 -10.66
N ASP A 496 17.45 -7.42 -11.18
CA ASP A 496 18.85 -7.75 -10.94
C ASP A 496 19.78 -6.72 -11.66
N ASN A 497 21.09 -6.86 -11.45
CA ASN A 497 22.23 -6.40 -12.26
C ASN A 497 22.74 -4.94 -12.15
N ASN A 498 24.06 -4.67 -12.10
CA ASN A 498 25.20 -5.48 -11.62
C ASN A 498 26.47 -4.59 -11.46
N LEU A 499 27.65 -5.23 -11.29
CA LEU A 499 29.04 -4.72 -11.20
C LEU A 499 29.47 -4.30 -9.78
N GLN A 500 30.12 -5.19 -8.99
CA GLN A 500 31.56 -5.58 -9.02
C GLN A 500 32.49 -4.47 -8.47
N LEU A 501 33.52 -4.73 -7.65
CA LEU A 501 34.41 -5.89 -7.58
C LEU A 501 35.06 -6.10 -6.17
N GLU A 502 35.61 -7.29 -5.93
CA GLU A 502 36.57 -7.80 -4.91
C GLU A 502 36.96 -6.93 -3.67
N LYS A 503 36.90 -7.41 -2.41
CA LYS A 503 37.47 -8.63 -1.77
C LYS A 503 38.99 -8.56 -1.52
N LEU A 504 39.37 -8.30 -0.26
CA LEU A 504 40.50 -8.99 0.39
C LEU A 504 40.39 -8.92 1.92
N VAL A 505 40.65 -10.03 2.60
CA VAL A 505 40.83 -10.12 4.05
C VAL A 505 42.32 -10.26 4.32
N SER A 506 42.84 -9.52 5.29
CA SER A 506 44.13 -9.83 5.91
C SER A 506 44.08 -9.49 7.40
N ILE A 507 44.51 -10.44 8.23
CA ILE A 507 44.68 -10.28 9.67
C ILE A 507 46.19 -10.14 9.92
N ASN A 508 46.62 -9.10 10.64
CA ASN A 508 47.67 -9.18 11.67
C ASN A 508 47.85 -7.85 12.44
N THR A 509 48.16 -8.00 13.72
CA THR A 509 48.49 -6.98 14.75
C THR A 509 50.00 -6.59 14.70
N PRO A 510 50.58 -5.71 15.58
CA PRO A 510 50.01 -4.96 16.73
C PRO A 510 50.39 -3.45 16.85
N ALA A 511 49.80 -2.80 17.86
CA ALA A 511 50.34 -1.71 18.73
C ALA A 511 51.10 -0.49 18.16
N GLY A 512 50.57 0.72 18.42
CA GLY A 512 51.27 2.01 18.27
C GLY A 512 50.64 3.11 19.14
N THR A 513 51.44 3.77 19.98
CA THR A 513 51.00 4.57 21.15
C THR A 513 50.74 6.07 20.88
N LEU A 514 49.87 6.66 21.73
CA LEU A 514 49.84 8.05 22.24
C LEU A 514 49.34 9.25 21.37
N SER A 515 48.15 9.74 21.77
CA SER A 515 47.70 11.17 21.78
C SER A 515 47.46 11.88 20.43
N PRO A 516 46.65 12.96 20.44
CA PRO A 516 47.24 14.30 20.65
C PRO A 516 46.40 15.25 21.52
N HIS A 517 46.95 16.44 21.81
CA HIS A 517 46.27 17.49 22.57
C HIS A 517 46.50 18.87 21.91
N LYS A 518 45.43 19.69 21.83
CA LYS A 518 45.42 21.16 21.72
C LYS A 518 45.87 21.86 20.41
N ASN A 519 44.86 22.47 19.76
CA ASN A 519 44.70 23.92 19.49
C ASN A 519 44.57 24.42 18.03
N LEU A 520 43.75 25.48 17.92
CA LEU A 520 43.36 26.27 16.74
C LEU A 520 44.30 27.50 16.55
N PRO A 521 44.24 28.29 15.45
CA PRO A 521 43.26 29.39 15.37
C PRO A 521 42.77 29.86 13.96
N MET A 522 41.44 29.86 13.79
CA MET A 522 40.56 30.99 13.39
C MET A 522 41.00 32.10 12.39
N ALA A 523 40.37 32.14 11.20
CA ALA A 523 39.98 33.32 10.36
C ALA A 523 39.26 32.81 9.07
N MET A 524 38.36 33.50 8.34
CA MET A 524 37.68 34.81 8.48
C MET A 524 36.34 34.82 7.70
N GLN A 525 35.43 35.77 8.02
CA GLN A 525 34.27 36.28 7.26
C GLN A 525 33.13 35.34 6.77
N LEU A 526 31.90 35.78 7.02
CA LEU A 526 30.67 35.38 6.32
C LEU A 526 29.93 36.66 5.86
N LYS A 527 29.42 36.70 4.62
CA LYS A 527 28.60 37.83 4.12
C LYS A 527 27.12 37.46 4.07
N LYS A 528 26.25 38.46 4.25
CA LYS A 528 24.79 38.37 4.18
C LYS A 528 24.30 39.13 2.95
N GLU A 529 23.24 38.64 2.31
CA GLU A 529 22.36 39.47 1.47
C GLU A 529 20.89 39.24 1.84
N LYS A 530 20.13 40.34 1.97
CA LYS A 530 18.68 40.37 1.89
C LYS A 530 18.28 41.67 1.18
N LYS A 531 17.28 41.58 0.29
CA LYS A 531 16.79 42.70 -0.53
C LYS A 531 15.98 43.70 0.30
N CYS A 532 16.02 44.96 -0.11
CA CYS A 532 15.06 46.02 0.21
C CYS A 532 14.79 46.83 -1.07
N VAL A 533 13.58 47.38 -1.23
CA VAL A 533 13.28 48.79 -1.63
C VAL A 533 11.77 49.00 -1.83
N ARG A 534 11.18 49.75 -0.88
CA ARG A 534 10.10 50.78 -0.93
C ARG A 534 8.76 50.56 -1.67
N LEU A 535 7.83 51.46 -1.28
CA LEU A 535 6.39 51.53 -1.55
C LEU A 535 6.03 52.73 -2.47
N ILE A 536 4.71 52.98 -2.62
CA ILE A 536 4.01 54.12 -3.25
C ILE A 536 3.66 53.85 -4.74
N GLY A 537 2.39 54.00 -5.19
CA GLY A 537 1.17 54.42 -4.48
C GLY A 537 -0.12 54.18 -5.28
N VAL A 538 -1.27 54.64 -4.75
CA VAL A 538 -2.64 54.44 -5.28
C VAL A 538 -3.33 55.81 -5.44
N PRO A 539 -3.97 56.08 -6.59
CA PRO A 539 -5.45 56.12 -6.71
C PRO A 539 -5.94 55.10 -7.76
N ALA A 540 -7.12 54.47 -7.73
CA ALA A 540 -8.49 54.82 -7.32
C ALA A 540 -9.41 55.23 -8.50
N ASP A 541 -10.60 54.61 -8.50
CA ASP A 541 -11.88 54.95 -9.13
C ASP A 541 -12.04 55.05 -10.66
N SER A 542 -12.83 54.11 -11.21
CA SER A 542 -13.97 54.39 -12.11
C SER A 542 -14.93 53.20 -12.12
N GLU A 543 -16.24 53.48 -12.24
CA GLU A 543 -17.33 52.51 -12.10
C GLU A 543 -17.82 51.94 -13.45
N ALA A 544 -18.68 50.90 -13.36
CA ALA A 544 -19.78 50.61 -14.31
C ALA A 544 -19.41 50.13 -15.74
N LEU A 545 -20.28 49.43 -16.51
CA LEU A 545 -21.47 48.61 -16.24
C LEU A 545 -21.76 47.69 -17.48
N SER A 546 -22.87 46.94 -17.42
CA SER A 546 -23.62 46.32 -18.54
C SER A 546 -23.10 45.05 -19.24
N GLU A 547 -23.92 44.01 -19.09
CA GLU A 547 -24.58 43.21 -20.15
C GLU A 547 -23.73 42.37 -21.13
N ARG A 548 -23.90 41.04 -21.22
CA ARG A 548 -25.10 40.20 -21.46
C ARG A 548 -25.51 40.10 -22.94
N SER A 549 -24.77 39.26 -23.69
CA SER A 549 -25.26 38.45 -24.82
C SER A 549 -24.16 37.45 -25.21
N GLY A 550 -24.38 36.25 -25.74
CA GLY A 550 -25.65 35.56 -26.02
C GLY A 550 -25.54 34.62 -27.23
N ASN A 551 -25.14 33.38 -26.97
CA ASN A 551 -25.24 32.19 -27.83
C ASN A 551 -24.31 32.07 -29.06
N THR A 552 -23.75 30.86 -29.19
CA THR A 552 -23.29 30.17 -30.41
C THR A 552 -24.52 29.69 -31.24
N PRO A 553 -24.43 29.07 -32.46
CA PRO A 553 -23.29 28.32 -33.02
C PRO A 553 -23.09 28.35 -34.57
N ASN A 554 -22.25 27.42 -35.05
CA ASN A 554 -22.19 26.80 -36.39
C ASN A 554 -21.39 27.45 -37.55
N SER A 555 -20.27 26.76 -37.86
CA SER A 555 -19.70 26.49 -39.20
C SER A 555 -20.76 25.85 -40.15
N PRO A 556 -20.60 25.72 -41.51
CA PRO A 556 -19.32 25.67 -42.25
C PRO A 556 -19.26 26.21 -43.70
N ARG A 557 -18.02 26.27 -44.26
CA ARG A 557 -17.71 25.75 -45.62
C ARG A 557 -16.21 25.63 -45.89
N SER A 558 -15.85 24.72 -46.80
CA SER A 558 -14.48 24.39 -47.20
C SER A 558 -14.20 24.74 -48.66
N VAL A 559 -12.95 25.06 -48.99
CA VAL A 559 -12.37 25.04 -50.36
C VAL A 559 -10.93 24.49 -50.25
N SER A 560 -10.49 23.81 -51.30
CA SER A 560 -9.21 23.07 -51.39
C SER A 560 -8.02 23.88 -51.92
N SER A 561 -6.81 23.48 -51.53
CA SER A 561 -5.66 23.44 -52.45
C SER A 561 -4.59 22.43 -52.01
N PHE A 562 -4.23 21.49 -52.90
CA PHE A 562 -2.92 20.83 -52.87
C PHE A 562 -1.86 21.78 -53.45
N PRO A 563 -0.58 21.61 -53.10
CA PRO A 563 0.30 21.01 -54.11
C PRO A 563 1.11 19.81 -53.59
N GLN A 564 1.67 19.07 -54.54
CA GLN A 564 2.40 17.81 -54.33
C GLN A 564 3.91 18.08 -54.16
N GLY A 565 4.53 17.47 -53.14
CA GLY A 565 5.98 17.59 -52.90
C GLY A 565 6.57 16.30 -52.33
N ASN A 566 7.48 15.67 -53.08
CA ASN A 566 8.22 14.49 -52.61
C ASN A 566 9.23 14.90 -51.52
N GLN A 567 9.19 14.23 -50.37
CA GLN A 567 10.38 14.06 -49.53
C GLN A 567 10.42 12.66 -48.91
N GLN A 568 11.62 12.09 -48.93
CA GLN A 568 11.86 10.66 -48.75
C GLN A 568 12.37 10.40 -47.32
N THR A 569 11.46 10.21 -46.37
CA THR A 569 11.81 10.00 -44.96
C THR A 569 12.52 8.66 -44.76
N SER A 570 13.70 8.71 -44.15
CA SER A 570 14.56 7.54 -43.91
C SER A 570 13.94 6.56 -42.91
N SER A 571 14.00 5.26 -43.21
CA SER A 571 13.59 4.22 -42.27
C SER A 571 14.56 4.15 -41.09
N SER A 572 14.03 4.25 -39.87
CA SER A 572 14.82 4.33 -38.65
C SER A 572 15.58 3.04 -38.35
N LEU A 573 16.80 3.17 -37.81
CA LEU A 573 17.66 2.03 -37.47
C LEU A 573 16.99 1.03 -36.53
N LEU A 574 16.11 1.51 -35.64
CA LEU A 574 15.30 0.70 -34.74
C LEU A 574 14.51 -0.41 -35.48
N SER A 575 13.95 -0.11 -36.66
CA SER A 575 13.22 -1.09 -37.47
C SER A 575 14.13 -2.24 -37.93
N ARG A 576 15.40 -1.96 -38.25
CA ARG A 576 16.38 -2.99 -38.62
C ARG A 576 16.83 -3.80 -37.40
N CYS A 577 17.08 -3.15 -36.26
CA CYS A 577 17.45 -3.83 -35.02
C CYS A 577 16.35 -4.80 -34.53
N MET A 578 15.08 -4.39 -34.54
CA MET A 578 13.95 -5.25 -34.15
C MET A 578 13.79 -6.46 -35.08
N ASN A 579 13.91 -6.26 -36.40
CA ASN A 579 13.87 -7.36 -37.36
C ASN A 579 15.04 -8.35 -37.17
N CYS A 580 16.25 -7.86 -36.87
CA CYS A 580 17.37 -8.73 -36.52
C CYS A 580 17.11 -9.54 -35.23
N ALA A 581 16.58 -8.89 -34.18
CA ALA A 581 16.26 -9.57 -32.91
C ALA A 581 15.21 -10.67 -33.09
N VAL A 582 14.15 -10.41 -33.87
CA VAL A 582 13.12 -11.41 -34.23
C VAL A 582 13.73 -12.56 -35.03
N CYS A 583 14.59 -12.29 -36.01
CA CYS A 583 15.31 -13.33 -36.75
C CYS A 583 16.20 -14.20 -35.85
N PHE A 584 16.93 -13.59 -34.90
CA PHE A 584 17.72 -14.34 -33.92
C PHE A 584 16.85 -15.21 -33.00
N PHE A 585 15.71 -14.70 -32.51
CA PHE A 585 14.77 -15.50 -31.72
C PHE A 585 14.21 -16.70 -32.50
N ILE A 586 13.82 -16.52 -33.77
CA ILE A 586 13.33 -17.61 -34.63
C ILE A 586 14.43 -18.66 -34.87
N TYR A 587 15.69 -18.23 -35.04
CA TYR A 587 16.82 -19.16 -35.15
C TYR A 587 17.08 -19.92 -33.84
N PHE A 588 17.03 -19.24 -32.68
CA PHE A 588 17.19 -19.86 -31.36
C PHE A 588 16.08 -20.88 -31.07
N LEU A 589 14.82 -20.57 -31.36
CA LEU A 589 13.72 -21.52 -31.23
C LEU A 589 13.91 -22.73 -32.16
N SER A 590 14.32 -22.50 -33.42
CA SER A 590 14.57 -23.60 -34.37
C SER A 590 15.68 -24.54 -33.87
N ILE A 591 16.73 -24.00 -33.25
CA ILE A 591 17.83 -24.79 -32.66
C ILE A 591 17.35 -25.51 -31.39
N ALA A 592 16.63 -24.84 -30.49
CA ALA A 592 16.12 -25.43 -29.25
C ALA A 592 15.14 -26.59 -29.52
N CYS A 593 14.21 -26.42 -30.45
CA CYS A 593 13.30 -27.47 -30.91
C CYS A 593 14.01 -28.63 -31.63
N SER A 594 15.26 -28.46 -32.08
CA SER A 594 16.06 -29.54 -32.68
C SER A 594 16.85 -30.36 -31.65
N ILE A 595 16.91 -29.92 -30.39
CA ILE A 595 17.77 -30.51 -29.34
C ILE A 595 16.96 -31.23 -28.25
N ILE A 596 15.64 -30.98 -28.13
CA ILE A 596 14.79 -31.54 -27.06
C ILE A 596 13.62 -32.35 -27.68
N PRO A 597 13.72 -33.69 -27.79
CA PRO A 597 12.73 -34.52 -28.49
C PRO A 597 11.33 -34.65 -27.84
N GLN A 598 11.07 -34.02 -26.68
CA GLN A 598 9.87 -34.28 -25.87
C GLN A 598 8.87 -33.11 -25.78
N PHE A 599 9.12 -31.97 -26.42
CA PHE A 599 8.14 -30.86 -26.46
C PHE A 599 7.08 -31.05 -27.54
N HIS A 600 6.07 -31.87 -27.26
CA HIS A 600 4.82 -31.90 -28.03
C HIS A 600 3.95 -30.67 -27.70
N LEU A 601 4.08 -29.62 -28.51
CA LEU A 601 3.10 -28.51 -28.59
C LEU A 601 2.07 -28.80 -29.69
N PRO A 602 0.84 -28.27 -29.59
CA PRO A 602 -0.21 -28.50 -30.59
C PRO A 602 0.12 -27.84 -31.94
N THR A 603 -0.37 -28.45 -33.02
CA THR A 603 0.01 -28.15 -34.42
C THR A 603 -0.56 -26.82 -34.94
N PHE A 604 0.21 -25.75 -34.77
CA PHE A 604 -0.02 -24.48 -35.49
C PHE A 604 0.31 -24.61 -36.98
N ASN A 605 -0.73 -24.79 -37.81
CA ASN A 605 -0.62 -24.84 -39.28
C ASN A 605 -0.37 -23.45 -39.89
N LEU A 606 0.89 -22.99 -39.89
CA LEU A 606 1.33 -21.80 -40.62
C LEU A 606 1.64 -22.11 -42.09
N SER A 607 0.71 -21.76 -42.99
CA SER A 607 0.77 -22.00 -44.44
C SER A 607 1.81 -21.12 -45.16
N ARG A 608 3.09 -21.53 -45.09
CA ARG A 608 4.26 -20.76 -45.54
C ARG A 608 4.45 -20.72 -47.07
N THR A 609 3.67 -19.89 -47.77
CA THR A 609 3.74 -19.71 -49.24
C THR A 609 4.90 -18.79 -49.71
N SER A 610 6.14 -19.24 -49.60
CA SER A 610 7.30 -18.51 -50.14
C SER A 610 7.43 -18.65 -51.67
N ARG A 611 6.89 -17.68 -52.42
CA ARG A 611 7.05 -17.62 -53.89
C ARG A 611 8.52 -17.39 -54.27
N LYS A 612 9.13 -18.36 -54.96
CA LYS A 612 10.45 -18.18 -55.62
C LYS A 612 10.27 -17.38 -56.91
N THR A 613 10.68 -16.11 -56.92
CA THR A 613 10.69 -15.29 -58.14
C THR A 613 11.83 -15.72 -59.06
N LYS A 614 11.52 -16.48 -60.12
CA LYS A 614 12.49 -16.96 -61.10
C LYS A 614 12.73 -15.89 -62.18
N MET A 615 13.82 -15.15 -62.06
CA MET A 615 14.26 -14.21 -63.12
C MET A 615 14.53 -14.98 -64.42
N ILE A 616 13.83 -14.61 -65.50
CA ILE A 616 14.05 -15.16 -66.84
C ILE A 616 15.07 -14.28 -67.56
N ALA A 617 16.21 -14.87 -67.94
CA ALA A 617 17.24 -14.16 -68.69
C ALA A 617 16.78 -13.84 -70.12
N LYS A 618 17.15 -12.66 -70.62
CA LYS A 618 16.86 -12.21 -71.99
C LYS A 618 18.16 -11.97 -72.75
N GLY A 619 18.86 -13.07 -73.06
CA GLY A 619 20.07 -13.04 -73.90
C GLY A 619 19.72 -12.80 -75.37
N LYS A 620 20.49 -11.93 -76.03
CA LYS A 620 20.54 -11.73 -77.48
C LYS A 620 21.95 -11.30 -77.84
N TYR A 621 22.57 -11.97 -78.82
CA TYR A 621 23.79 -11.61 -79.56
C TYR A 621 24.90 -10.90 -78.75
N SER A 622 26.05 -11.53 -78.53
CA SER A 622 26.90 -12.08 -79.60
C SER A 622 27.73 -13.30 -79.19
#